data_AF-A0A839GFZ8-F1
#
_entry.id   AF-A0A839GFZ8-F1
#
_cell.length_a   1.000
_cell.length_b   1.000
_cell.length_c   1.000
_cell.angle_alpha   90.00
_cell.angle_beta   90.00
_cell.angle_gamma   90.00
#
_symmetry.space_group_name_H-M   'P 1'
#
loop_
_entity.id
_entity.type
_entity.pdbx_description
1 polymer ?
#
loop_
_entity_poly.entity_id
_entity_poly.type
_entity_poly.pdbx_seq_one_letter_code
_entity_poly.pdbx_strand_id
1 'polypeptide(L)'
;MLLSNVLAFIGNLGTGEMVVLVLIVLLLFGAKRIPDLARGLGKGIREFKDATKEIKHDIENAANDDRPHNTANRNQGGPYNPNPNTNGYNQPQGYNNPNNAPYNNNEPVVNPTTPHNPNV
;
A
#
# COMPACT_ATOMS: atom_id res chain seq x y z
N MET A 1 -16.47 51.06 -11.86
CA MET A 1 -15.82 50.22 -12.89
C MET A 1 -14.51 49.61 -12.39
N LEU A 2 -13.55 50.41 -11.91
CA LEU A 2 -12.28 49.89 -11.34
C LEU A 2 -12.49 48.97 -10.12
N LEU A 3 -13.40 49.34 -9.21
CA LEU A 3 -13.69 48.55 -8.01
C LEU A 3 -14.36 47.21 -8.32
N SER A 4 -15.23 47.17 -9.34
CA SER A 4 -15.93 45.96 -9.78
C SER A 4 -14.96 44.92 -10.35
N ASN A 5 -13.91 45.37 -11.03
CA ASN A 5 -12.86 44.49 -11.56
C ASN A 5 -11.98 43.92 -10.42
N VAL A 6 -11.69 44.73 -9.39
CA VAL A 6 -10.96 44.26 -8.20
C VAL A 6 -11.79 43.29 -7.37
N LEU A 7 -13.10 43.54 -7.23
CA LEU A 7 -14.01 42.61 -6.56
C LEU A 7 -14.22 41.31 -7.36
N ALA A 8 -14.29 41.38 -8.69
CA ALA A 8 -14.34 40.20 -9.55
C ALA A 8 -13.05 39.35 -9.41
N PHE A 9 -11.88 40.00 -9.24
CA PHE A 9 -10.61 39.32 -8.97
C PHE A 9 -10.59 38.59 -7.60
N ILE A 10 -11.30 39.11 -6.60
CA ILE A 10 -11.37 38.51 -5.24
C ILE A 10 -12.50 37.46 -5.13
N GLY A 11 -13.61 37.65 -5.85
CA GLY A 11 -14.80 36.80 -5.76
C GLY A 11 -14.86 35.65 -6.77
N ASN A 12 -14.13 35.75 -7.89
CA ASN A 12 -14.11 34.75 -8.95
C ASN A 12 -12.70 34.19 -9.10
N LEU A 13 -12.21 33.48 -8.07
CA LEU A 13 -10.95 32.74 -8.12
C LEU A 13 -11.08 31.57 -9.09
N GLY A 14 -11.10 31.88 -10.38
CA GLY A 14 -11.15 30.94 -11.47
C GLY A 14 -9.76 30.47 -11.86
N THR A 15 -9.73 29.62 -12.89
CA THR A 15 -8.49 29.08 -13.45
C THR A 15 -7.58 30.19 -14.00
N GLY A 16 -8.14 31.29 -14.51
CA GLY A 16 -7.37 32.39 -15.11
C GLY A 16 -6.52 33.13 -14.08
N GLU A 17 -7.08 33.42 -12.91
CA GLU A 17 -6.43 34.11 -11.80
C GLU A 17 -5.27 33.27 -11.23
N MET A 18 -5.50 31.95 -11.10
CA MET A 18 -4.45 31.02 -10.67
C MET A 18 -3.27 31.00 -11.63
N VAL A 19 -3.51 31.07 -12.95
CA VAL A 19 -2.44 31.16 -13.95
C VAL A 19 -1.65 32.46 -13.80
N VAL A 20 -2.31 33.59 -13.56
CA VAL A 20 -1.63 34.89 -13.36
C VAL A 20 -0.77 34.88 -12.09
N LEU A 21 -1.29 34.35 -10.97
CA LEU A 21 -0.52 34.20 -9.73
C LEU A 21 0.70 33.30 -9.91
N VAL A 22 0.53 32.14 -10.57
CA VAL A 22 1.64 31.25 -10.89
C VAL A 22 2.66 31.96 -11.77
N LEU A 23 2.23 32.75 -12.75
CA LEU A 23 3.11 33.56 -13.60
C LEU A 23 3.93 34.56 -12.79
N ILE A 24 3.32 35.29 -11.85
CA ILE A 24 4.03 36.24 -10.97
C ILE A 24 5.07 35.50 -10.12
N VAL A 25 4.69 34.38 -9.50
CA VAL A 25 5.60 33.56 -8.69
C VAL A 25 6.74 33.01 -9.56
N LEU A 26 6.45 32.57 -10.78
CA LEU A 26 7.45 32.10 -11.75
C LEU A 26 8.39 33.22 -12.21
N LEU A 27 7.95 34.47 -12.28
CA LEU A 27 8.84 35.61 -12.61
C LEU A 27 9.74 35.96 -11.43
N LEU A 28 9.24 35.93 -10.20
CA LEU A 28 10.03 36.26 -9.00
C LEU A 28 11.06 35.17 -8.68
N PHE A 29 10.66 33.91 -8.73
CA PHE A 29 11.52 32.79 -8.34
C PHE A 29 12.16 32.08 -9.54
N GLY A 30 11.61 32.22 -10.75
CA GLY A 30 12.04 31.48 -11.94
C GLY A 30 11.43 30.08 -12.03
N ALA A 31 11.12 29.64 -13.26
CA ALA A 31 10.54 28.32 -13.52
C ALA A 31 11.39 27.13 -13.02
N LYS A 32 12.71 27.33 -12.89
CA LYS A 32 13.62 26.29 -12.39
C LYS A 32 13.58 26.12 -10.87
N ARG A 33 13.20 27.14 -10.09
CA ARG A 33 13.26 27.08 -8.62
C ARG A 33 12.07 26.37 -7.99
N ILE A 34 10.87 26.49 -8.56
CA ILE A 34 9.67 25.81 -8.06
C ILE A 34 9.85 24.27 -7.97
N PRO A 35 10.31 23.55 -9.02
CA PRO A 35 10.48 22.10 -8.93
C PRO A 35 11.56 21.69 -7.93
N ASP A 36 12.62 22.48 -7.78
CA ASP A 36 13.68 22.21 -6.80
C ASP A 36 13.17 22.39 -5.35
N LEU A 37 12.40 23.45 -5.09
CA LEU A 37 11.72 23.66 -3.80
C LEU A 37 10.70 22.56 -3.49
N ALA A 38 9.88 22.18 -4.47
CA ALA A 38 8.89 21.12 -4.32
C ALA A 38 9.55 19.76 -4.02
N ARG A 39 10.68 19.44 -4.67
CA ARG A 39 11.46 18.22 -4.39
C ARG A 39 12.04 18.24 -2.98
N GLY A 40 12.61 19.37 -2.54
CA GLY A 40 13.15 19.53 -1.19
C GLY A 40 12.05 19.37 -0.12
N LEU A 41 10.94 20.09 -0.28
CA LEU A 41 9.80 20.01 0.62
C LEU A 41 9.18 18.60 0.64
N GLY A 42 9.04 17.96 -0.51
CA GLY A 42 8.47 16.61 -0.63
C GLY A 42 9.32 15.55 0.08
N LYS A 43 10.65 15.66 0.02
CA LYS A 43 11.56 14.81 0.80
C LYS A 43 11.39 15.04 2.30
N GLY A 44 11.39 16.31 2.74
CA GLY A 44 11.21 16.65 4.15
C GLY A 44 9.86 16.16 4.72
N ILE A 45 8.76 16.31 3.97
CA ILE A 45 7.44 15.80 4.38
C ILE A 45 7.46 14.26 4.49
N ARG A 46 8.14 13.56 3.57
CA ARG A 46 8.26 12.10 3.60
C ARG A 46 9.03 11.63 4.83
N GLU A 47 10.22 12.20 5.06
CA GLU A 47 11.06 11.88 6.22
C GLU A 47 10.32 12.17 7.54
N PHE A 48 9.63 13.32 7.61
CA PHE A 48 8.80 13.68 8.76
C PHE A 48 7.68 12.66 9.02
N LYS A 49 6.99 12.22 7.97
CA LYS A 49 5.92 11.22 8.06
C LYS A 49 6.47 9.87 8.53
N ASP A 50 7.62 9.45 8.01
CA ASP A 50 8.25 8.17 8.37
C ASP A 50 8.68 8.18 9.85
N ALA A 51 9.33 9.25 10.32
CA ALA A 51 9.69 9.42 11.73
C ALA A 51 8.44 9.45 12.64
N THR A 52 7.38 10.15 12.23
CA THR A 52 6.13 10.20 13.00
C THR A 52 5.48 8.82 13.12
N LYS A 53 5.58 7.98 12.08
CA LYS A 53 5.03 6.62 12.07
C LYS A 53 5.78 5.69 13.03
N GLU A 54 7.11 5.79 13.07
CA GLU A 54 7.96 5.05 14.01
C GLU A 54 7.59 5.39 15.46
N ILE A 55 7.53 6.69 15.78
CA ILE A 55 7.13 7.16 17.12
C ILE A 55 5.74 6.65 17.50
N LYS A 56 4.77 6.68 16.57
CA LYS A 56 3.42 6.17 16.83
C LYS A 56 3.42 4.67 17.15
N HIS A 57 4.21 3.88 16.42
CA HIS A 57 4.33 2.44 16.63
C HIS A 57 4.97 2.12 17.98
N ASP A 58 5.99 2.88 18.39
CA ASP A 58 6.65 2.69 19.67
C ASP A 58 5.74 3.04 20.85
N ILE A 59 4.94 4.11 20.73
CA ILE A 59 3.93 4.49 21.73
C ILE A 59 2.84 3.42 21.83
N GLU A 60 2.38 2.89 20.70
CA GLU A 60 1.36 1.84 20.67
C GLU A 60 1.87 0.53 21.28
N ASN A 61 3.13 0.16 21.03
CA ASN A 61 3.74 -1.02 21.65
C ASN A 61 3.96 -0.83 23.16
N ALA A 62 4.44 0.34 23.58
CA ALA A 62 4.64 0.65 25.00
C ALA A 62 3.31 0.67 25.79
N ALA A 63 2.21 1.12 25.16
CA ALA A 63 0.89 1.12 25.79
C ALA A 63 0.24 -0.29 25.87
N ASN A 64 0.75 -1.27 25.13
CA ASN A 64 0.24 -2.64 25.12
C ASN A 64 1.08 -3.62 25.99
N ASP A 65 2.21 -3.19 26.55
CA ASP A 65 3.14 -4.03 27.34
C ASP A 65 2.76 -4.18 28.84
N ASP A 66 1.61 -3.63 29.27
CA ASP A 66 1.04 -3.86 30.63
C ASP A 66 0.20 -5.15 30.75
N ARG A 67 0.36 -6.12 29.82
CA ARG A 67 -0.23 -7.45 29.96
C ARG A 67 0.86 -8.50 30.08
N PRO A 68 0.92 -9.30 31.15
CA PRO A 68 1.85 -10.41 31.22
C PRO A 68 1.51 -11.40 30.11
N HIS A 69 2.43 -11.54 29.16
CA HIS A 69 2.41 -12.59 28.15
C HIS A 69 2.56 -13.96 28.86
N ASN A 70 1.43 -14.54 29.26
CA ASN A 70 1.34 -15.97 29.51
C ASN A 70 1.31 -16.68 28.15
N THR A 71 2.48 -16.94 27.57
CA THR A 71 2.65 -17.88 26.46
C THR A 71 2.74 -19.31 27.01
N ALA A 72 1.67 -19.79 27.64
CA ALA A 72 1.42 -21.21 27.80
C ALA A 72 0.25 -21.63 26.91
N ASN A 73 0.53 -22.56 26.00
CA ASN A 73 -0.42 -23.31 25.18
C ASN A 73 -0.91 -22.69 23.86
N ARG A 74 -0.15 -22.94 22.78
CA ARG A 74 -0.74 -23.52 21.56
C ARG A 74 0.31 -24.23 20.73
N ASN A 75 0.35 -25.56 20.86
CA ASN A 75 0.94 -26.42 19.84
C ASN A 75 0.00 -26.48 18.62
N GLN A 76 0.61 -26.48 17.43
CA GLN A 76 0.13 -26.94 16.12
C GLN A 76 -0.47 -25.90 15.15
N GLY A 77 0.26 -25.68 14.04
CA GLY A 77 -0.29 -25.09 12.82
C GLY A 77 0.69 -24.67 11.71
N GLY A 78 1.73 -25.47 11.40
CA GLY A 78 2.45 -25.43 10.10
C GLY A 78 3.66 -24.48 9.97
N PRO A 79 4.68 -24.82 9.16
CA PRO A 79 5.76 -23.90 8.81
C PRO A 79 5.25 -22.86 7.80
N TYR A 80 5.00 -21.64 8.27
CA TYR A 80 4.81 -20.49 7.38
C TYR A 80 6.12 -20.19 6.65
N ASN A 81 6.12 -20.28 5.33
CA ASN A 81 7.18 -19.79 4.45
C ASN A 81 6.82 -18.37 3.98
N PRO A 82 7.46 -17.29 4.48
CA PRO A 82 7.21 -15.96 3.98
C PRO A 82 7.95 -15.77 2.66
N ASN A 83 7.22 -15.72 1.54
CA ASN A 83 7.75 -15.25 0.25
C ASN A 83 7.83 -13.72 0.25
N PRO A 84 9.02 -13.10 0.16
CA PRO A 84 9.16 -11.66 0.02
C PRO A 84 9.25 -11.29 -1.45
N ASN A 85 8.11 -11.20 -2.15
CA ASN A 85 8.08 -10.48 -3.43
C ASN A 85 6.75 -9.76 -3.64
N THR A 86 6.73 -8.48 -3.26
CA THR A 86 5.71 -7.52 -3.66
C THR A 86 6.35 -6.36 -4.39
N ASN A 87 6.94 -6.64 -5.55
CA ASN A 87 7.17 -5.62 -6.57
C ASN A 87 5.93 -5.53 -7.47
N GLY A 88 5.07 -4.56 -7.18
CA GLY A 88 3.89 -4.24 -7.96
C GLY A 88 4.24 -3.62 -9.31
N TYR A 89 4.29 -4.45 -10.35
CA TYR A 89 4.05 -4.04 -11.73
C TYR A 89 2.93 -4.92 -12.32
N ASN A 90 2.00 -4.28 -13.03
CA ASN A 90 0.77 -4.86 -13.57
C ASN A 90 0.97 -6.14 -14.39
N GLN A 91 0.13 -7.16 -14.13
CA GLN A 91 0.06 -8.41 -14.90
C GLN A 91 -1.05 -8.30 -15.97
N PRO A 92 -0.78 -8.58 -17.26
CA PRO A 92 -1.82 -8.68 -18.27
C PRO A 92 -2.62 -10.00 -18.12
N GLN A 93 -3.95 -9.88 -18.25
CA GLN A 93 -4.94 -10.95 -18.20
C GLN A 93 -4.77 -11.94 -19.35
N GLY A 94 -4.83 -13.25 -19.07
CA GLY A 94 -5.23 -14.25 -20.06
C GLY A 94 -4.46 -15.58 -20.01
N TYR A 95 -4.96 -16.55 -19.25
CA TYR A 95 -4.97 -17.95 -19.72
C TYR A 95 -6.19 -18.68 -19.15
N ASN A 96 -7.10 -19.08 -20.03
CA ASN A 96 -8.24 -19.94 -19.71
C ASN A 96 -7.72 -21.38 -19.57
N ASN A 97 -8.03 -22.05 -18.46
CA ASN A 97 -7.72 -23.47 -18.22
C ASN A 97 -9.01 -24.33 -18.35
N PRO A 98 -9.27 -24.91 -19.53
CA PRO A 98 -10.32 -25.91 -19.79
C PRO A 98 -10.38 -27.21 -18.95
N ASN A 99 -9.54 -27.47 -17.95
CA ASN A 99 -9.49 -28.79 -17.29
C ASN A 99 -10.02 -28.86 -15.85
N ASN A 100 -11.02 -28.04 -15.50
CA ASN A 100 -11.70 -28.16 -14.21
C ASN A 100 -12.98 -28.97 -14.37
N ALA A 101 -12.87 -30.30 -14.48
CA ALA A 101 -14.02 -31.17 -14.22
C ALA A 101 -14.38 -31.09 -12.73
N PRO A 102 -15.66 -30.98 -12.35
CA PRO A 102 -16.05 -30.95 -10.95
C PRO A 102 -15.72 -32.29 -10.30
N TYR A 103 -14.99 -32.26 -9.19
CA TYR A 103 -14.69 -33.43 -8.37
C TYR A 103 -16.01 -33.99 -7.80
N ASN A 104 -16.37 -35.23 -8.17
CA ASN A 104 -17.57 -35.91 -7.69
C ASN A 104 -17.21 -36.78 -6.47
N ASN A 105 -17.73 -36.45 -5.30
CA ASN A 105 -17.37 -37.06 -4.02
C ASN A 105 -18.00 -38.44 -3.75
N ASN A 106 -18.48 -39.13 -4.79
CA ASN A 106 -19.18 -40.42 -4.64
C ASN A 106 -18.31 -41.63 -5.00
N GLU A 107 -16.99 -41.48 -5.12
CA GLU A 107 -16.12 -42.64 -5.30
C GLU A 107 -16.07 -43.47 -4.00
N PRO A 108 -16.41 -44.77 -4.03
CA PRO A 108 -16.30 -45.61 -2.86
C PRO A 108 -14.84 -45.70 -2.42
N VAL A 109 -14.58 -45.41 -1.14
CA VAL A 109 -13.25 -45.48 -0.53
C VAL A 109 -12.69 -46.90 -0.70
N VAL A 110 -11.71 -47.07 -1.58
CA VAL A 110 -11.01 -48.35 -1.78
C VAL A 110 -10.11 -48.58 -0.57
N ASN A 111 -10.49 -49.54 0.28
CA ASN A 111 -9.69 -49.92 1.45
C ASN A 111 -8.40 -50.61 0.96
N PRO A 112 -7.19 -50.11 1.29
CA PRO A 112 -5.95 -50.72 0.83
C PRO A 112 -5.81 -52.13 1.44
N THR A 113 -6.02 -53.16 0.63
CA THR A 113 -5.77 -54.55 1.01
C THR A 113 -4.27 -54.78 1.11
N THR A 114 -3.88 -55.27 2.29
CA THR A 114 -2.68 -56.01 2.71
C THR A 114 -1.36 -55.79 1.95
N PRO A 115 -0.25 -55.41 2.62
CA PRO A 115 1.07 -55.36 1.99
C PRO A 115 1.46 -56.73 1.43
N HIS A 116 1.83 -56.76 0.15
CA HIS A 116 2.42 -57.95 -0.47
C HIS A 116 3.83 -58.18 0.11
N ASN A 117 4.05 -59.36 0.69
CA ASN A 117 5.35 -59.79 1.18
C ASN A 117 6.27 -60.13 -0.01
N PRO A 118 7.42 -59.48 -0.20
CA PRO A 118 8.27 -59.67 -1.38
C PRO A 118 9.11 -60.97 -1.38
N ASN A 119 8.90 -61.89 -0.44
CA ASN A 119 9.70 -63.12 -0.32
C ASN A 119 8.89 -64.42 -0.48
N VAL A 120 8.09 -64.53 -1.55
CA VAL A 120 7.58 -65.82 -2.09
C VAL A 120 7.69 -65.85 -3.61
#